data_AF-A0AAV3JYB2-F1
#
_entry.id   AF-A0AAV3JYB2-F1
#
_cell.length_a   1.000
_cell.length_b   1.000
_cell.length_c   1.000
_cell.angle_alpha   90.00
_cell.angle_beta   90.00
_cell.angle_gamma   90.00
#
_symmetry.space_group_name_H-M   'P 1'
#
loop_
_entity.id
_entity.type
_entity.pdbx_description
1 polymer ?
#
loop_
_entity_poly.entity_id
_entity_poly.type
_entity_poly.pdbx_seq_one_letter_code
_entity_poly.pdbx_strand_id
1 'polypeptide(L)'
;MSQCFNPPEGSVQLTPKQANIYLWGWQKEARLRDAVCGRRFGKTFLAKAEMRRAASLAAKWNVSVEDEIWYAAPTFKQAKRVFWKRLKQAIPASWRAGKPETSL
;
A
#
# COMPACT_ATOMS: atom_id res chain seq x y z
N MET A 1 32.67 -7.39 9.81
CA MET A 1 32.64 -6.36 8.74
C MET A 1 31.19 -6.20 8.30
N SER A 2 30.53 -5.13 8.73
CA SER A 2 29.15 -4.85 8.36
C SER A 2 29.12 -4.45 6.88
N GLN A 3 28.57 -5.28 6.01
CA GLN A 3 28.34 -4.89 4.63
C GLN A 3 27.31 -3.75 4.64
N CYS A 4 27.74 -2.54 4.28
CA CYS A 4 26.85 -1.41 4.08
C CYS A 4 25.95 -1.73 2.87
N PHE A 5 24.72 -2.14 3.13
CA PHE A 5 23.71 -2.30 2.08
C PHE A 5 23.40 -0.91 1.52
N ASN A 6 23.89 -0.61 0.32
CA ASN A 6 23.50 0.58 -0.43
C ASN A 6 22.19 0.26 -1.15
N PRO A 7 21.04 0.83 -0.73
CA PRO A 7 19.78 0.49 -1.34
C PRO A 7 19.70 1.16 -2.73
N PRO A 8 19.03 0.51 -3.71
CA PRO A 8 18.92 1.05 -5.06
C PRO A 8 18.26 2.42 -5.07
N GLU A 9 18.58 3.22 -6.09
CA GLU A 9 18.02 4.56 -6.25
C GLU A 9 16.49 4.53 -6.28
N GLY A 10 15.85 5.42 -5.51
CA GLY A 10 14.39 5.42 -5.31
C GLY A 10 13.88 4.47 -4.23
N SER A 11 14.77 3.76 -3.52
CA SER A 11 14.42 3.02 -2.31
C SER A 11 13.87 3.94 -1.22
N VAL A 12 12.82 3.48 -0.55
CA VAL A 12 12.21 4.20 0.55
C VAL A 12 12.89 3.77 1.84
N GLN A 13 13.34 4.75 2.64
CA GLN A 13 13.79 4.49 4.00
C GLN A 13 12.58 4.37 4.94
N LEU A 14 12.47 3.22 5.61
CA LEU A 14 11.46 2.96 6.63
C LEU A 14 12.12 2.86 8.00
N THR A 15 11.45 3.35 9.02
CA THR A 15 11.85 3.06 10.41
C THR A 15 11.72 1.54 10.68
N PRO A 16 12.47 0.98 11.63
CA PRO A 16 12.38 -0.45 11.96
C PRO A 16 10.93 -0.90 12.27
N LYS A 17 10.14 -0.08 12.95
CA LYS A 17 8.73 -0.38 13.26
C LYS A 17 7.84 -0.41 12.02
N GLN A 18 8.06 0.51 11.08
CA GLN A 18 7.34 0.54 9.80
C GLN A 18 7.71 -0.66 8.92
N ALA A 19 9.01 -0.98 8.84
CA ALA A 19 9.52 -2.13 8.10
C ALA A 19 8.94 -3.44 8.66
N ASN A 20 8.90 -3.58 9.99
CA ASN A 20 8.29 -4.73 10.65
C ASN A 20 6.83 -4.90 10.23
N ILE A 21 6.00 -3.86 10.36
CA ILE A 21 4.59 -3.91 9.93
C ILE A 21 4.49 -4.30 8.46
N TYR A 22 5.27 -3.66 7.58
CA TYR A 22 5.20 -3.91 6.14
C TYR A 22 5.59 -5.34 5.77
N LEU A 23 6.69 -5.87 6.31
CA LEU A 23 7.17 -7.22 5.99
C LEU A 23 6.25 -8.30 6.56
N TRP A 24 5.75 -8.14 7.78
CA TRP A 24 4.87 -9.11 8.42
C TRP A 24 3.52 -9.29 7.71
N GLY A 25 3.03 -8.25 7.02
CA GLY A 25 1.79 -8.34 6.25
C GLY A 25 1.84 -9.26 5.02
N TRP A 26 3.03 -9.73 4.64
CA TRP A 26 3.26 -10.54 3.44
C TRP A 26 3.79 -11.95 3.74
N GLN A 27 3.71 -12.38 5.00
CA GLN A 27 3.96 -13.78 5.34
C GLN A 27 2.84 -14.65 4.77
N LYS A 28 3.16 -15.85 4.29
CA LYS A 28 2.20 -16.74 3.60
C LYS A 28 1.02 -17.11 4.51
N GLU A 29 1.25 -17.19 5.80
CA GLU A 29 0.27 -17.57 6.83
C GLU A 29 -0.44 -16.35 7.45
N ALA A 30 0.00 -15.12 7.17
CA ALA A 30 -0.58 -13.92 7.76
C ALA A 30 -1.92 -13.57 7.09
N ARG A 31 -3.02 -13.84 7.80
CA ARG A 31 -4.38 -13.46 7.35
C ARG A 31 -4.84 -12.10 7.87
N LEU A 32 -4.39 -11.71 9.06
CA LEU A 32 -4.77 -10.47 9.72
C LEU A 32 -3.54 -9.81 10.34
N ARG A 33 -3.45 -8.49 10.23
CA ARG A 33 -2.42 -7.67 10.87
C ARG A 33 -3.05 -6.47 11.53
N ASP A 34 -2.96 -6.40 12.85
CA ASP A 34 -3.30 -5.20 13.61
C ASP A 34 -2.02 -4.41 13.94
N ALA A 35 -2.13 -3.08 13.93
CA ALA A 35 -1.03 -2.17 14.19
C ALA A 35 -1.51 -0.91 14.90
N VAL A 36 -1.39 -0.90 16.23
CA VAL A 36 -1.65 0.29 17.05
C VAL A 36 -0.53 1.30 16.84
N CYS A 37 -0.84 2.41 16.17
CA CYS A 37 0.16 3.43 15.84
C CYS A 37 -0.38 4.84 16.05
N GLY A 38 0.48 5.76 16.50
CA GLY A 38 0.15 7.17 16.65
C GLY A 38 -0.19 7.91 15.35
N ARG A 39 -0.58 9.19 15.50
CA ARG A 39 -0.77 10.12 14.38
C ARG A 39 0.56 10.31 13.65
N ARG A 40 0.53 10.43 12.32
CA ARG A 40 1.73 10.63 11.46
C ARG A 40 2.77 9.50 11.47
N PHE A 41 2.48 8.33 12.03
CA PHE A 41 3.36 7.15 11.97
C PHE A 41 3.69 6.68 10.55
N GLY A 42 2.95 7.10 9.52
CA GLY A 42 3.17 6.65 8.14
C GLY A 42 2.26 5.51 7.67
N LYS A 43 1.20 5.18 8.42
CA LYS A 43 0.22 4.13 8.05
C LYS A 43 -0.32 4.28 6.62
N THR A 44 -0.77 5.49 6.26
CA THR A 44 -1.25 5.80 4.90
C THR A 44 -0.18 5.60 3.83
N PHE A 45 1.07 5.93 4.16
CA PHE A 45 2.18 5.73 3.23
C PHE A 45 2.44 4.24 2.98
N LEU A 46 2.46 3.43 4.05
CA LEU A 46 2.63 1.97 3.97
C LEU A 46 1.47 1.30 3.22
N ALA A 47 0.22 1.62 3.59
CA ALA A 47 -0.96 1.04 2.94
C ALA A 47 -1.00 1.30 1.42
N LYS A 48 -0.56 2.49 0.99
CA LYS A 48 -0.44 2.84 -0.44
C LYS A 48 0.58 1.96 -1.16
N ALA A 49 1.74 1.73 -0.55
CA ALA A 49 2.77 0.86 -1.11
C ALA A 49 2.33 -0.61 -1.13
N GLU A 50 1.60 -1.04 -0.11
CA GLU A 50 1.04 -2.39 0.01
C GLU A 50 -0.01 -2.67 -1.05
N MET A 51 -0.97 -1.77 -1.26
CA MET A 51 -1.98 -1.93 -2.32
C MET A 51 -1.34 -1.92 -3.71
N ARG A 52 -0.32 -1.09 -3.95
CA ARG A 52 0.40 -1.09 -5.24
C ARG A 52 1.11 -2.43 -5.48
N ARG A 53 1.76 -2.98 -4.45
CA ARG A 53 2.41 -4.30 -4.53
C ARG A 53 1.38 -5.40 -4.76
N ALA A 54 0.27 -5.38 -4.04
CA ALA A 54 -0.81 -6.36 -4.18
C ALA A 54 -1.40 -6.35 -5.59
N ALA A 55 -1.76 -5.18 -6.13
CA ALA A 55 -2.27 -5.05 -7.49
C ALA A 55 -1.25 -5.55 -8.54
N SER A 56 0.04 -5.23 -8.36
CA SER A 56 1.10 -5.72 -9.27
C SER A 56 1.27 -7.23 -9.23
N LEU A 57 1.16 -7.86 -8.06
CA LEU A 57 1.25 -9.31 -7.91
C LEU A 57 -0.01 -10.01 -8.44
N ALA A 58 -1.20 -9.45 -8.18
CA ALA A 58 -2.46 -9.94 -8.70
C ALA A 58 -2.45 -10.03 -10.24
N ALA A 59 -1.96 -8.97 -10.91
CA ALA A 59 -1.77 -8.97 -12.36
C ALA A 59 -0.79 -10.05 -12.83
N LYS A 60 0.35 -10.24 -12.12
CA LYS A 60 1.35 -11.27 -12.44
C LYS A 60 0.82 -12.69 -12.27
N TRP A 61 -0.05 -12.89 -11.28
CA TRP A 61 -0.61 -14.20 -10.93
C TRP A 61 -1.95 -14.48 -11.58
N ASN A 62 -2.42 -13.59 -12.45
CA ASN A 62 -3.72 -13.71 -13.13
C ASN A 62 -4.88 -13.93 -12.14
N VAL A 63 -4.85 -13.20 -11.02
CA VAL A 63 -5.90 -13.21 -10.00
C VAL A 63 -7.18 -12.60 -10.60
N SER A 64 -8.34 -13.13 -10.19
CA SER A 64 -9.63 -12.66 -10.67
C SER A 64 -9.83 -11.18 -10.35
N VAL A 65 -10.51 -10.45 -11.23
CA VAL A 65 -10.91 -9.06 -10.97
C VAL A 65 -11.96 -8.95 -9.86
N GLU A 66 -12.65 -10.05 -9.57
CA GLU A 66 -13.60 -10.16 -8.46
C GLU A 66 -12.91 -10.18 -7.08
N ASP A 67 -11.59 -10.44 -7.04
CA ASP A 67 -10.80 -10.41 -5.80
C ASP A 67 -10.34 -8.97 -5.51
N GLU A 68 -11.24 -8.20 -4.90
CA GLU A 68 -11.05 -6.77 -4.68
C GLU A 68 -10.20 -6.43 -3.45
N ILE A 69 -9.44 -5.34 -3.55
CA ILE A 69 -8.70 -4.76 -2.42
C ILE A 69 -9.45 -3.55 -1.86
N TRP A 70 -9.94 -3.69 -0.63
CA TRP A 70 -10.73 -2.65 0.03
C TRP A 70 -9.88 -1.73 0.92
N TYR A 71 -10.22 -0.44 0.92
CA TYR A 71 -9.70 0.52 1.90
C TYR A 71 -10.86 1.17 2.65
N ALA A 72 -10.91 0.95 3.97
CA ALA A 72 -11.92 1.53 4.84
C ALA A 72 -11.35 2.64 5.73
N ALA A 73 -12.19 3.62 6.02
CA ALA A 73 -11.95 4.65 7.04
C ALA A 73 -13.29 4.92 7.76
N PRO A 74 -13.30 5.62 8.92
CA PRO A 74 -14.53 5.79 9.70
C PRO A 74 -15.66 6.49 8.94
N THR A 75 -15.32 7.31 7.93
CA THR A 75 -16.30 7.90 7.01
C THR A 75 -15.76 7.89 5.58
N PHE A 76 -16.68 7.87 4.61
CA PHE A 76 -16.34 7.96 3.19
C PHE A 76 -15.57 9.25 2.84
N LYS A 77 -16.00 10.39 3.39
CA LYS A 77 -15.30 11.69 3.22
C LYS A 77 -13.86 11.63 3.74
N GLN A 78 -13.62 10.92 4.84
CA GLN A 78 -12.25 10.71 5.34
C GLN A 78 -11.44 9.79 4.42
N ALA A 79 -12.02 8.68 3.93
CA ALA A 79 -11.32 7.80 3.00
C ALA A 79 -10.89 8.54 1.73
N LYS A 80 -11.81 9.32 1.13
CA LYS A 80 -11.56 10.17 -0.04
C LYS A 80 -10.42 11.17 0.22
N ARG A 81 -10.50 11.87 1.35
CA ARG A 81 -9.53 12.92 1.72
C ARG A 81 -8.15 12.36 2.07
N VAL A 82 -8.09 11.28 2.84
CA VAL A 82 -6.84 10.77 3.41
C VAL A 82 -6.11 9.87 2.43
N PHE A 83 -6.82 9.08 1.63
CA PHE A 83 -6.22 7.99 0.89
C PHE A 83 -6.48 8.05 -0.62
N TRP A 84 -7.73 8.21 -1.07
CA TRP A 84 -8.09 8.10 -2.49
C TRP A 84 -7.26 9.01 -3.41
N LYS A 85 -7.15 10.30 -3.08
CA LYS A 85 -6.34 11.25 -3.85
C LYS A 85 -4.87 10.81 -3.97
N ARG A 86 -4.29 10.28 -2.88
CA ARG A 86 -2.89 9.85 -2.82
C ARG A 86 -2.66 8.52 -3.54
N LEU A 87 -3.63 7.61 -3.49
CA LEU A 87 -3.57 6.33 -4.20
C LEU A 87 -3.56 6.58 -5.71
N LYS A 88 -4.48 7.39 -6.23
CA LYS A 88 -4.54 7.76 -7.65
C LYS A 88 -3.24 8.36 -8.18
N GLN A 89 -2.56 9.16 -7.36
CA GLN A 89 -1.26 9.75 -7.72
C GLN A 89 -0.11 8.74 -7.73
N ALA A 90 -0.22 7.65 -6.96
CA ALA A 90 0.85 6.67 -6.83
C ALA A 90 0.76 5.49 -7.80
N ILE A 91 -0.39 5.28 -8.44
CA ILE A 91 -0.59 4.28 -9.48
C ILE A 91 -0.27 4.90 -10.84
N PRO A 92 0.70 4.35 -11.61
CA PRO A 92 1.02 4.82 -12.95
C PRO A 92 -0.20 4.87 -13.88
N ALA A 93 -0.20 5.80 -14.84
CA ALA A 93 -1.25 5.85 -15.86
C ALA A 93 -1.32 4.55 -16.68
N SER A 94 -0.16 3.97 -17.01
CA SER A 94 -0.05 2.72 -17.77
C SER A 94 -0.65 1.49 -17.05
N TRP A 95 -0.84 1.56 -15.73
CA TRP A 95 -1.44 0.46 -14.97
C TRP A 95 -2.97 0.56 -14.91
N ARG A 96 -3.55 1.66 -15.37
CA ARG A 96 -4.99 1.93 -15.26
C ARG A 96 -5.65 1.60 -16.59
N ALA A 97 -6.66 0.74 -16.55
CA ALA A 97 -7.49 0.44 -17.71
C ALA A 97 -8.29 1.66 -18.19
N GLY A 98 -8.59 2.61 -17.30
CA GLY A 98 -9.33 3.81 -17.62
C GLY A 98 -9.19 4.92 -16.58
N LYS A 99 -9.95 6.01 -16.76
CA LYS A 99 -9.96 7.11 -15.81
C LYS A 99 -10.63 6.65 -14.50
N PRO A 100 -9.94 6.71 -13.36
CA PRO A 100 -10.54 6.31 -12.09
C PRO A 100 -11.66 7.28 -11.70
N GLU A 101 -12.70 6.71 -11.07
CA GLU A 101 -13.85 7.44 -10.52
C GLU A 101 -13.40 8.70 -9.76
N THR A 102 -13.97 9.83 -10.16
CA THR A 102 -13.63 11.16 -9.63
C THR A 102 -14.75 11.66 -8.71
N SER A 103 -15.95 11.08 -8.83
CA SER A 103 -17.20 11.60 -8.28
C SER A 103 -17.65 10.93 -6.99
N LEU A 104 -17.11 9.75 -6.65
CA LEU A 104 -17.14 9.19 -5.29
C LEU A 104 -16.58 10.20 -4.28
#